data_AF-A0A1N7IG04-F1
#
_entry.id   AF-A0A1N7IG04-F1
#
_cell.length_a   1.000
_cell.length_b   1.000
_cell.length_c   1.000
_cell.angle_alpha   90.00
_cell.angle_beta   90.00
_cell.angle_gamma   90.00
#
_symmetry.space_group_name_H-M   'P 1'
#
loop_
_entity.id
_entity.type
_entity.pdbx_description
1 polymer ?
#
loop_
_entity_poly.entity_id
_entity_poly.type
_entity_poly.pdbx_seq_one_letter_code
_entity_poly.pdbx_strand_id
1 'polypeptide(L)' 'MENKEKKKEVKIDELCAYCKELIGKGRYTPPHKNLVQTNFKEVKSQFGNVDEYYYKCNACPKTWLHETGSYGEGWI' A
#
# COMPACT_ATOMS: atom_id res chain seq x y z
N MET A 1 24.06 16.07 -9.74
CA MET A 1 22.65 16.24 -10.12
C MET A 1 21.86 15.16 -9.37
N GLU A 2 21.42 15.44 -8.14
CA GLU A 2 20.59 14.50 -7.39
C GLU A 2 19.13 14.78 -7.71
N ASN A 3 18.54 13.95 -8.57
CA ASN A 3 17.11 13.95 -8.85
C ASN A 3 16.37 13.55 -7.58
N LYS A 4 15.96 14.54 -6.78
CA LYS A 4 14.97 14.36 -5.72
C LYS A 4 13.62 14.14 -6.38
N GLU A 5 13.29 12.88 -6.65
CA GLU A 5 11.92 12.46 -6.96
C GLU A 5 11.03 12.85 -5.77
N LYS A 6 10.38 14.01 -5.86
CA LYS A 6 9.38 14.45 -4.89
C LYS A 6 8.23 13.43 -4.94
N LYS A 7 8.16 12.52 -3.97
CA LYS A 7 6.94 11.72 -3.72
C LYS A 7 5.79 12.72 -3.56
N LYS A 8 4.87 12.78 -4.52
CA LYS A 8 3.63 13.54 -4.38
C LYS A 8 2.84 12.87 -3.25
N GLU A 9 2.79 13.51 -2.08
CA GLU A 9 1.86 13.14 -1.03
C GLU A 9 0.45 13.38 -1.56
N VAL A 10 -0.34 12.31 -1.69
CA VAL A 10 -1.75 12.38 -2.09
C VAL A 10 -2.52 12.95 -0.91
N LYS A 11 -3.23 14.07 -1.11
CA LYS A 11 -4.05 14.65 -0.04
C LYS A 11 -5.21 13.72 0.29
N ILE A 12 -5.59 13.63 1.56
CA ILE A 12 -6.72 12.78 1.99
C ILE A 12 -7.99 13.10 1.20
N ASP A 13 -8.22 14.37 0.86
CA ASP A 13 -9.40 14.81 0.10
C ASP A 13 -9.46 14.25 -1.33
N GLU A 14 -8.32 13.83 -1.89
CA GLU A 14 -8.21 13.25 -3.23
C GLU A 14 -8.41 11.73 -3.23
N LEU A 15 -8.60 11.11 -2.06
CA LEU A 15 -8.85 9.68 -1.92
C LEU A 15 -10.34 9.35 -2.12
N CYS A 16 -10.61 8.22 -2.80
CA CYS A 16 -11.96 7.65 -2.79
C CYS A 16 -12.33 7.14 -1.39
N ALA A 17 -13.64 7.00 -1.11
CA ALA A 17 -14.12 6.55 0.20
C ALA A 17 -13.45 5.25 0.68
N TYR A 18 -13.30 4.26 -0.21
CA TYR A 18 -12.65 3.00 0.11
C TYR A 18 -11.16 3.14 0.48
N CYS A 19 -10.42 4.04 -0.18
CA CYS A 19 -9.02 4.28 0.19
C CYS A 19 -8.91 5.04 1.53
N LYS A 20 -9.86 5.92 1.85
CA LYS A 20 -9.90 6.59 3.16
C LYS A 20 -10.10 5.57 4.28
N GLU A 21 -10.97 4.59 4.07
CA GLU A 21 -11.22 3.51 5.03
C GLU A 21 -10.01 2.59 5.26
N LEU A 22 -9.08 2.55 4.30
CA LEU A 22 -7.89 1.70 4.36
C LEU A 22 -6.75 2.30 5.19
N ILE A 23 -6.80 3.61 5.47
CA ILE A 23 -5.78 4.30 6.28
C ILE A 23 -5.75 3.70 7.69
N GLY A 24 -4.56 3.25 8.12
CA GLY A 24 -4.34 2.67 9.44
C GLY A 24 -4.95 1.27 9.61
N LYS A 25 -5.37 0.62 8.53
CA LYS A 25 -5.86 -0.77 8.58
C LYS A 25 -4.70 -1.75 8.62
N GLY A 26 -4.82 -2.72 9.53
CA GLY A 26 -3.80 -3.75 9.71
C GLY A 26 -3.80 -4.82 8.62
N ARG A 27 -2.77 -5.67 8.66
CA ARG A 27 -2.41 -6.69 7.65
C ARG A 27 -3.51 -7.68 7.23
N TYR A 28 -4.49 -7.96 8.09
CA TYR A 28 -5.58 -8.88 7.78
C TYR A 28 -6.73 -8.23 6.99
N THR A 29 -6.67 -6.93 6.78
CA THR A 29 -7.68 -6.22 5.99
C THR A 29 -7.46 -6.53 4.51
N PRO A 30 -8.46 -7.09 3.80
CA PRO A 30 -8.30 -7.42 2.38
C PRO A 30 -8.31 -6.16 1.51
N PRO A 31 -7.76 -6.23 0.28
CA PRO A 31 -7.88 -5.15 -0.70
C PRO A 31 -9.35 -4.88 -1.03
N HIS A 32 -9.70 -3.60 -1.17
CA HIS A 32 -11.03 -3.21 -1.65
C HIS A 32 -11.13 -3.31 -3.18
N LYS A 33 -12.35 -3.35 -3.71
CA LYS A 33 -12.67 -3.60 -5.12
C LYS A 33 -12.00 -2.71 -6.19
N ASN A 34 -11.48 -1.54 -5.80
CA ASN A 34 -10.84 -0.60 -6.73
C ASN A 34 -9.32 -0.74 -6.74
N LEU A 35 -8.74 -1.56 -5.87
CA LEU A 35 -7.31 -1.84 -5.85
C LEU A 35 -6.99 -2.96 -6.84
N VAL A 36 -6.03 -2.69 -7.71
CA VAL A 36 -5.46 -3.68 -8.62
C VAL A 36 -4.01 -3.91 -8.19
N GLN A 37 -3.66 -5.17 -7.96
CA GLN A 37 -2.28 -5.53 -7.66
C GLN A 37 -1.42 -5.30 -8.90
N THR A 38 -0.39 -4.46 -8.78
CA THR A 38 0.51 -4.12 -9.87
C THR A 38 1.87 -4.78 -9.74
N ASN A 39 2.29 -5.11 -8.52
CA ASN A 39 3.57 -5.74 -8.28
C ASN A 39 3.54 -6.59 -7.00
N PHE A 40 4.48 -7.51 -6.90
CA PHE A 40 4.74 -8.33 -5.73
C PHE A 40 6.24 -8.45 -5.55
N LYS A 41 6.71 -8.31 -4.31
CA LYS A 41 8.10 -8.53 -3.97
C LYS A 41 8.17 -9.42 -2.75
N GLU A 42 8.83 -10.56 -2.93
CA GLU A 42 9.14 -11.45 -1.82
C GLU A 42 10.17 -10.76 -0.92
N VAL A 43 9.86 -10.61 0.36
CA VAL A 43 10.78 -9.99 1.33
C VAL A 43 10.93 -10.91 2.53
N LYS A 44 12.11 -11.52 2.62
CA LYS A 44 12.50 -12.37 3.74
C LYS A 44 13.30 -11.55 4.74
N SER A 45 12.77 -11.37 5.94
CA SER A 45 13.49 -10.78 7.07
C SER A 45 14.06 -11.88 7.98
N GLN A 46 14.99 -11.50 8.86
CA GLN A 46 15.49 -12.40 9.91
C GLN A 46 14.41 -12.89 10.87
N PHE A 47 13.26 -12.19 10.92
CA PHE A 47 12.14 -12.50 11.82
C PHE A 47 10.97 -13.18 11.11
N GLY A 48 11.06 -13.39 9.79
CA GLY A 48 10.03 -14.05 9.00
C GLY A 48 9.75 -13.35 7.68
N ASN A 49 8.78 -13.90 6.94
CA ASN A 49 8.32 -13.34 5.69
C ASN A 49 7.56 -12.01 5.94
N VAL A 50 7.88 -10.99 5.15
CA VAL A 50 7.27 -9.64 5.14
C VAL A 50 6.96 -9.23 3.70
N ASP A 51 6.38 -10.15 2.92
CA ASP A 51 6.08 -9.93 1.51
C ASP A 51 5.31 -8.63 1.26
N GLU A 52 5.76 -7.92 0.25
CA GLU A 52 5.28 -6.61 -0.15
C GLU A 52 4.35 -6.75 -1.37
N TYR A 53 3.08 -6.39 -1.19
CA TYR A 53 2.09 -6.37 -2.26
C TYR A 53 1.79 -4.94 -2.65
N TYR A 54 1.98 -4.60 -3.92
CA TYR A 54 1.79 -3.24 -4.41
C TYR A 54 0.49 -3.13 -5.18
N TYR A 55 -0.32 -2.13 -4.84
CA TYR A 55 -1.61 -1.89 -5.45
C TYR A 55 -1.73 -0.47 -5.99
N LYS A 56 -2.49 -0.33 -7.08
CA LYS A 56 -2.95 0.95 -7.59
C LYS A 56 -4.47 1.03 -7.50
N CYS A 57 -4.99 2.16 -7.02
CA CYS A 57 -6.43 2.41 -7.06
C CYS A 57 -6.85 2.88 -8.46
N ASN A 58 -7.91 2.31 -9.01
CA ASN A 58 -8.51 2.76 -10.28
C ASN A 58 -9.47 3.95 -10.11
N ALA A 59 -9.89 4.25 -8.87
CA ALA A 59 -10.87 5.30 -8.57
C ALA A 59 -10.25 6.60 -8.03
N CYS A 60 -8.98 6.58 -7.63
CA CYS A 60 -8.25 7.75 -7.13
C CYS A 60 -6.74 7.59 -7.39
N PRO A 61 -5.92 8.65 -7.27
CA PRO A 61 -4.50 8.58 -7.66
C PRO A 61 -3.59 7.84 -6.65
N LYS A 62 -4.15 7.24 -5.59
CA LYS A 62 -3.37 6.59 -4.52
C LYS A 62 -2.89 5.21 -4.92
N THR A 63 -1.63 4.96 -4.62
CA THR A 63 -0.99 3.64 -4.60
C THR A 63 -0.80 3.18 -3.17
N TRP A 64 -0.91 1.87 -2.96
CA TRP A 64 -0.80 1.23 -1.66
C TRP A 64 0.29 0.18 -1.67
N LEU A 65 1.00 0.07 -0.56
CA LEU A 65 1.77 -1.11 -0.19
C LEU A 65 0.98 -1.87 0.87
N HIS A 66 0.92 -3.18 0.76
CA HIS A 66 0.33 -4.06 1.76
C HIS A 66 1.35 -5.09 2.20
N GLU A 67 1.73 -5.02 3.46
CA GLU A 67 2.61 -6.00 4.09
C GLU A 67 1.74 -7.01 4.84
N THR A 68 1.76 -8.26 4.37
CA THR A 68 0.91 -9.32 4.96
C THR A 68 1.64 -10.19 5.99
N GLY A 69 2.96 -10.03 6.07
CA GLY A 69 3.82 -10.82 6.94
C GLY A 69 3.59 -10.64 8.45
N SER A 70 4.17 -11.54 9.24
CA SER A 70 4.07 -11.55 10.71
C SER A 70 4.61 -10.27 11.38
N TYR A 71 5.41 -9.50 10.65
CA TYR A 71 5.97 -8.21 11.08
C TYR A 71 5.61 -7.05 10.15
N GLY A 72 4.66 -7.26 9.23
CA GLY A 72 4.17 -6.19 8.36
C GLY A 72 3.23 -5.24 9.09
N GLU A 73 3.33 -3.95 8.78
CA GLU A 73 2.48 -2.88 9.34
C GLU A 73 1.06 -2.88 8.75
N GLY A 74 0.83 -3.65 7.67
CA GLY A 74 -0.44 -3.67 6.95
C GLY A 74 -0.45 -2.72 5.77
N TRP A 75 -1.42 -1.79 5.73
CA TRP A 75 -1.64 -0.90 4.59
C TRP A 75 -0.89 0.44 4.72
N ILE A 76 -0.05 0.76 3.74
CA ILE A 76 0.81 1.96 3.66
C ILE A 76 0.55 2.76 2.37
#